data_AF-A0A0G1KRE3-F1
#
_entry.id   AF-A0A0G1KRE3-F1
#
_cell.length_a   1.000
_cell.length_b   1.000
_cell.length_c   1.000
_cell.angle_alpha   90.00
_cell.angle_beta   90.00
_cell.angle_gamma   90.00
#
_symmetry.space_group_name_H-M   'P 1'
#
loop_
_entity.id
_entity.type
_entity.pdbx_description
1 polymer ?
#
loop_
_entity_poly.entity_id
_entity_poly.type
_entity_poly.pdbx_seq_one_letter_code
_entity_poly.pdbx_strand_id
1 'polypeptide(L)'
;MIPAQQDFPYTIRIVTEILSSNGSTSMASVCGTSLALMDAGVPIKQHIAGIAMGLMMDKQGNYKILTDIQGPEDHHGDMDCKVAGTKDGITAVQMDVKIEGILPNVLGEVMEQAKKARLEILEKMNGLIDKPRSELSSYAPRITSIKIPKEKIGGVIGTGGKTIHGIIDQSGAIVDIEEDGTVYITGETKESVEKAIALIKQIVKEYEVGEIVEGTVSKILDFGVVVEISPNKEGLVHISELANRRVGSVEEVVKVGQVISVKVIEVLPDGKIRLSLKQATNLDEAVSSRQNHNRSEK
;
A
#
# COMPACT_ATOMS: atom_id res chain seq x y z
N MET A 1 15.57 8.58 4.29
CA MET A 1 14.83 9.84 4.00
C MET A 1 13.54 9.54 3.29
N ILE A 2 13.58 8.74 2.23
CA ILE A 2 12.41 8.11 1.61
C ILE A 2 11.71 7.18 2.63
N PRO A 3 10.37 7.17 2.69
CA PRO A 3 9.60 6.27 3.56
C PRO A 3 9.79 4.80 3.17
N ALA A 4 9.52 3.90 4.12
CA ALA A 4 9.46 2.47 3.80
C ALA A 4 8.22 2.17 2.95
N GLN A 5 8.28 1.11 2.15
CA GLN A 5 7.16 0.67 1.31
C GLN A 5 5.87 0.41 2.11
N GLN A 6 6.00 -0.02 3.37
CA GLN A 6 4.86 -0.27 4.26
C GLN A 6 4.12 1.02 4.63
N ASP A 7 4.86 2.14 4.78
CA ASP A 7 4.30 3.44 5.13
C ASP A 7 3.83 4.21 3.89
N PHE A 8 4.48 3.96 2.74
CA PHE A 8 4.20 4.63 1.48
C PHE A 8 4.40 3.66 0.31
N PRO A 9 3.36 2.87 -0.05
CA PRO A 9 3.47 1.76 -1.00
C PRO A 9 3.45 2.22 -2.46
N TYR A 10 4.20 3.27 -2.78
CA TYR A 10 4.28 3.87 -4.11
C TYR A 10 5.67 3.73 -4.68
N THR A 11 5.73 3.39 -5.97
CA THR A 11 6.95 3.61 -6.76
C THR A 11 7.09 5.11 -7.03
N ILE A 12 8.20 5.68 -6.60
CA ILE A 12 8.49 7.10 -6.81
C ILE A 12 9.43 7.23 -8.00
N ARG A 13 8.97 7.91 -9.05
CA ARG A 13 9.81 8.32 -10.18
C ARG A 13 10.02 9.83 -10.12
N ILE A 14 11.28 10.24 -10.10
CA ILE A 14 11.67 11.65 -10.18
C ILE A 14 12.41 11.87 -11.49
N VAL A 15 12.04 12.94 -12.18
CA VAL A 15 12.75 13.46 -13.34
C VAL A 15 13.10 14.90 -13.02
N THR A 16 14.37 15.25 -13.16
CA THR A 16 14.82 16.64 -13.04
C THR A 16 15.26 17.12 -14.41
N GLU A 17 14.57 18.13 -14.92
CA GLU A 17 14.92 18.80 -16.17
C GLU A 17 15.66 20.09 -15.87
N ILE A 18 16.88 20.21 -16.40
CA ILE A 18 17.71 21.39 -16.20
C ILE A 18 17.41 22.39 -17.31
N LEU A 19 16.67 23.45 -16.97
CA LEU A 19 16.31 24.52 -17.90
C LEU A 19 17.42 25.58 -18.04
N SER A 20 18.29 25.70 -17.03
CA SER A 20 19.44 26.60 -17.03
C SER A 20 20.53 26.06 -16.11
N SER A 21 21.79 26.31 -16.46
CA SER A 21 22.95 25.88 -15.68
C SER A 21 24.05 26.94 -15.68
N ASN A 22 24.43 27.39 -14.49
CA ASN A 22 25.67 28.15 -14.26
C ASN A 22 26.34 27.77 -12.92
N GLY A 23 26.02 26.59 -12.40
CA GLY A 23 26.48 26.09 -11.11
C GLY A 23 26.12 24.62 -10.99
N SER A 24 26.04 24.09 -9.76
CA SER A 24 25.78 22.67 -9.57
C SER A 24 24.31 22.30 -9.75
N THR A 25 23.96 21.95 -10.98
CA THR A 25 22.64 21.39 -11.33
C THR A 25 22.34 20.11 -10.56
N SER A 26 23.36 19.31 -10.23
CA SER A 26 23.21 18.11 -9.41
C SER A 26 22.68 18.42 -8.00
N MET A 27 23.16 19.49 -7.37
CA MET A 27 22.69 19.94 -6.05
C MET A 27 21.33 20.62 -6.15
N ALA A 28 21.09 21.38 -7.23
CA ALA A 28 19.77 21.91 -7.53
C ALA A 28 18.74 20.78 -7.69
N SER A 29 19.10 19.66 -8.32
CA SER A 29 18.23 18.48 -8.43
C SER A 29 17.86 17.88 -7.09
N VAL A 30 18.80 17.83 -6.13
CA VAL A 30 18.49 17.36 -4.76
C VAL A 30 17.47 18.27 -4.09
N CYS A 31 17.70 19.58 -4.12
CA CYS A 31 16.80 20.56 -3.52
C CYS A 31 15.41 20.53 -4.18
N GLY A 32 15.36 20.55 -5.51
CA GLY A 32 14.13 20.49 -6.29
C GLY A 32 13.37 19.19 -6.07
N THR A 33 14.07 18.06 -6.01
CA THR A 33 13.46 16.75 -5.70
C THR A 33 12.85 16.75 -4.30
N SER A 34 13.55 17.31 -3.31
CA SER A 34 13.04 17.33 -1.94
C SER A 34 11.74 18.15 -1.84
N LEU A 35 11.65 19.28 -2.55
CA LEU A 35 10.41 20.07 -2.66
C LEU A 35 9.33 19.31 -3.40
N ALA A 36 9.64 18.74 -4.56
CA ALA A 36 8.68 18.01 -5.39
C ALA A 36 8.09 16.78 -4.66
N LEU A 37 8.89 16.08 -3.85
CA LEU A 37 8.41 14.96 -3.03
C LEU A 37 7.41 15.43 -1.98
N MET A 38 7.70 16.52 -1.25
CA MET A 38 6.76 17.05 -0.27
C MET A 38 5.49 17.57 -0.93
N ASP A 39 5.62 18.27 -2.07
CA ASP A 39 4.49 18.77 -2.84
C ASP A 39 3.61 17.62 -3.37
N ALA A 40 4.22 16.52 -3.80
CA ALA A 40 3.50 15.32 -4.22
C ALA A 40 2.86 14.54 -3.05
N GLY A 41 3.09 14.94 -1.79
CA GLY A 41 2.56 14.28 -0.60
C GLY A 41 3.36 13.05 -0.15
N VAL A 42 4.59 12.88 -0.63
CA VAL A 42 5.48 11.81 -0.18
C VAL A 42 5.96 12.12 1.24
N PRO A 43 5.77 11.21 2.21
CA PRO A 43 6.10 11.44 3.62
C PRO A 43 7.61 11.32 3.89
N ILE A 44 8.43 12.18 3.27
CA ILE A 44 9.85 12.29 3.60
C ILE A 44 10.01 12.93 4.98
N LYS A 45 10.99 12.46 5.76
CA LYS A 45 11.15 12.86 7.17
C LYS A 45 11.43 14.35 7.38
N GLN A 46 12.13 14.98 6.43
CA GLN A 46 12.51 16.40 6.41
C GLN A 46 13.16 16.72 5.06
N HIS A 47 13.40 18.01 4.79
CA HIS A 47 14.10 18.42 3.59
C HIS A 47 15.57 17.93 3.53
N ILE A 48 16.02 17.70 2.31
CA ILE A 48 17.42 17.48 1.94
C ILE A 48 17.82 18.60 1.00
N ALA A 49 18.92 19.28 1.30
CA ALA A 49 19.52 20.25 0.40
C ALA A 49 20.92 19.80 -0.02
N GLY A 50 21.35 20.25 -1.18
CA GLY A 50 22.70 20.10 -1.69
C GLY A 50 23.39 21.44 -1.82
N ILE A 51 24.72 21.45 -1.69
CA ILE A 51 25.58 22.60 -1.99
C ILE A 51 26.84 22.12 -2.71
N ALA A 52 27.34 22.93 -3.65
CA ALA A 52 28.63 22.71 -4.28
C ALA A 52 29.67 23.68 -3.73
N MET A 53 30.81 23.14 -3.36
CA MET A 53 31.95 23.85 -2.80
C MET A 53 33.12 23.72 -3.77
N GLY A 54 33.96 24.73 -3.81
CA GLY A 54 35.21 24.70 -4.57
C GLY A 54 36.41 24.97 -3.69
N LEU A 55 37.59 24.60 -4.17
CA LEU A 55 38.86 25.00 -3.61
C LEU A 55 39.72 25.60 -4.73
N MET A 56 40.34 26.73 -4.46
CA MET A 56 41.46 27.25 -5.25
C MET A 56 42.69 27.25 -4.36
N MET A 57 43.81 26.74 -4.86
CA MET A 57 45.08 26.62 -4.15
C MET A 57 46.22 27.09 -5.05
N ASP A 58 47.06 27.99 -4.54
CA ASP A 58 48.26 28.40 -5.25
C ASP A 58 49.43 27.44 -5.02
N LYS A 59 50.52 27.64 -5.77
CA LYS A 59 51.75 26.84 -5.65
C LYS A 59 52.46 26.98 -4.30
N GLN A 60 52.12 28.00 -3.52
CA GLN A 60 52.70 28.26 -2.20
C GLN A 60 51.88 27.59 -1.08
N GLY A 61 50.74 26.97 -1.43
CA GLY A 61 49.84 26.29 -0.51
C GLY A 61 48.79 27.22 0.12
N ASN A 62 48.70 28.49 -0.30
CA ASN A 62 47.58 29.34 0.11
C ASN A 62 46.33 28.88 -0.62
N TYR A 63 45.19 28.90 0.06
CA TYR A 63 43.95 28.42 -0.54
C TYR A 63 42.73 29.27 -0.19
N LYS A 64 41.67 29.11 -0.98
CA LYS A 64 40.36 29.70 -0.77
C LYS A 64 39.26 28.67 -1.02
N ILE A 65 38.35 28.54 -0.06
CA ILE A 65 37.14 27.74 -0.18
C ILE A 65 36.02 28.61 -0.74
N LEU A 66 35.41 28.16 -1.83
CA LEU A 66 34.32 28.83 -2.53
C LEU A 66 32.99 28.13 -2.19
N THR A 67 31.94 28.92 -1.95
CA THR A 67 30.58 28.43 -1.68
C THR A 67 29.71 28.64 -2.91
N ASP A 68 28.92 27.63 -3.27
CA ASP A 68 27.98 27.65 -4.40
C ASP A 68 28.67 27.99 -5.73
N ILE A 69 29.68 27.19 -6.07
CA ILE A 69 30.55 27.47 -7.21
C ILE A 69 29.79 27.52 -8.54
N GLN A 70 30.23 28.45 -9.37
CA GLN A 70 29.82 28.56 -10.75
C GLN A 70 30.62 27.62 -11.66
N GLY A 71 30.14 27.44 -12.90
CA GLY A 71 30.84 26.62 -13.90
C GLY A 71 32.32 27.01 -14.12
N PRO A 72 32.66 28.30 -14.26
CA PRO A 72 34.06 28.72 -14.37
C PRO A 72 34.90 28.44 -13.11
N GLU A 73 34.31 28.57 -11.93
CA GLU A 73 35.01 28.34 -10.65
C GLU A 73 35.28 26.85 -10.43
N ASP A 74 34.39 25.97 -10.87
CA ASP A 74 34.65 24.53 -10.95
C ASP A 74 35.75 24.24 -11.97
N HIS A 75 35.61 24.74 -13.20
CA HIS A 75 36.54 24.44 -14.29
C HIS A 75 37.99 24.83 -13.97
N HIS A 76 38.19 25.95 -13.27
CA HIS A 76 39.51 26.46 -12.89
C HIS A 76 39.93 26.12 -11.45
N GLY A 77 39.04 25.51 -10.65
CA GLY A 77 39.33 25.13 -9.28
C GLY A 77 40.16 23.85 -9.17
N ASP A 78 40.78 23.67 -8.02
CA ASP A 78 41.63 22.52 -7.68
C ASP A 78 40.87 21.36 -7.04
N MET A 79 39.65 21.63 -6.56
CA MET A 79 38.69 20.64 -6.06
C MET A 79 37.27 21.15 -6.25
N ASP A 80 36.35 20.26 -6.62
CA ASP A 80 34.92 20.45 -6.40
C ASP A 80 34.38 19.40 -5.42
N CYS A 81 33.59 19.85 -4.45
CA CYS A 81 32.99 19.01 -3.42
C CYS A 81 31.50 19.31 -3.30
N LYS A 82 30.67 18.32 -3.59
CA LYS A 82 29.21 18.38 -3.51
C LYS A 82 28.75 17.68 -2.24
N VAL A 83 28.05 18.41 -1.40
CA VAL A 83 27.59 17.91 -0.10
C VAL A 83 26.07 18.02 -0.03
N ALA A 84 25.39 16.90 0.14
CA ALA A 84 23.94 16.84 0.34
C ALA A 84 23.60 16.29 1.72
N GLY A 85 22.54 16.82 2.32
CA GLY A 85 22.13 16.39 3.65
C GLY A 85 20.95 17.16 4.23
N THR A 86 20.59 16.75 5.44
CA THR A 86 19.58 17.41 6.26
C THR A 86 20.25 18.33 7.28
N LYS A 87 19.44 18.89 8.19
CA LYS A 87 19.96 19.61 9.37
C LYS A 87 20.72 18.70 10.34
N ASP A 88 20.36 17.42 10.39
CA ASP A 88 20.89 16.46 11.37
C ASP A 88 22.13 15.73 10.87
N GLY A 89 22.38 15.72 9.55
CA GLY A 89 23.50 14.97 9.01
C GLY A 89 23.62 15.03 7.50
N ILE A 90 24.67 14.39 7.00
CA ILE A 90 24.99 14.28 5.59
C ILE A 90 24.36 13.00 5.03
N THR A 91 23.75 13.10 3.86
CA THR A 91 23.18 11.95 3.14
C THR A 91 24.04 11.50 1.96
N ALA A 92 24.81 12.42 1.38
CA ALA A 92 25.76 12.11 0.30
C ALA A 92 26.90 13.14 0.26
N VAL A 93 28.08 12.67 -0.13
CA VAL A 93 29.23 13.50 -0.48
C VAL A 93 29.80 12.97 -1.78
N GLN A 94 30.10 13.87 -2.70
CA GLN A 94 30.91 13.60 -3.89
C GLN A 94 32.04 14.63 -3.90
N MET A 95 33.27 14.17 -4.14
CA MET A 95 34.44 15.03 -4.19
C MET A 95 35.30 14.62 -5.37
N ASP A 96 35.73 15.59 -6.15
CA ASP A 96 36.70 15.42 -7.22
C ASP A 96 37.88 16.37 -6.96
N VAL A 97 39.09 15.82 -6.99
CA VAL A 97 40.32 16.52 -6.63
C VAL A 97 41.22 16.55 -7.87
N LYS A 98 41.57 17.75 -8.31
CA LYS A 98 42.31 18.00 -9.56
C LYS A 98 43.81 18.24 -9.33
N ILE A 99 44.23 18.20 -8.06
CA ILE A 99 45.62 18.32 -7.60
C ILE A 99 46.08 17.03 -6.89
N GLU A 100 47.37 16.94 -6.53
CA GLU A 100 47.94 15.72 -5.90
C GLU A 100 47.24 15.31 -4.59
N GLY A 101 46.67 16.26 -3.86
CA GLY A 101 45.92 15.96 -2.65
C GLY A 101 45.51 17.19 -1.86
N ILE A 102 44.68 16.96 -0.84
CA ILE A 102 44.14 17.99 0.05
C ILE A 102 44.44 17.59 1.49
N LEU A 103 44.88 18.54 2.30
CA LEU A 103 45.16 18.29 3.71
C LEU A 103 43.86 18.02 4.48
N PRO A 104 43.84 17.08 5.45
CA PRO A 104 42.63 16.75 6.20
C PRO A 104 41.95 17.93 6.92
N ASN A 105 42.73 18.92 7.39
CA ASN A 105 42.20 20.12 8.01
C ASN A 105 41.42 20.99 7.01
N VAL A 106 41.93 21.15 5.78
CA VAL A 106 41.26 21.90 4.71
C VAL A 106 39.93 21.23 4.37
N LEU A 107 39.89 19.89 4.29
CA LEU A 107 38.64 19.16 4.09
C LEU A 107 37.65 19.41 5.24
N GLY A 108 38.11 19.44 6.49
CA GLY A 108 37.27 19.80 7.65
C GLY A 108 36.65 21.18 7.51
N GLU A 109 37.43 22.18 7.08
CA GLU A 109 36.96 23.54 6.83
C GLU A 109 35.93 23.60 5.69
N VAL A 110 36.16 22.87 4.60
CA VAL A 110 35.20 22.73 3.48
C VAL A 110 33.88 22.18 4.00
N MET A 111 33.90 21.11 4.80
CA MET A 111 32.67 20.48 5.30
C MET A 111 31.89 21.39 6.28
N GLU A 112 32.60 22.17 7.10
CA GLU A 112 31.96 23.14 8.00
C GLU A 112 31.33 24.31 7.22
N GLN A 113 32.03 24.83 6.20
CA GLN A 113 31.48 25.88 5.32
C GLN A 113 30.29 25.36 4.51
N ALA A 114 30.38 24.12 3.99
CA ALA A 114 29.29 23.45 3.29
C ALA A 114 28.06 23.26 4.19
N LYS A 115 28.27 22.88 5.46
CA LYS A 115 27.18 22.72 6.43
C LYS A 115 26.41 24.04 6.62
N LYS A 116 27.12 25.16 6.80
CA LYS A 116 26.50 26.49 6.97
C LYS A 116 25.65 26.85 5.75
N ALA A 117 26.22 26.78 4.55
CA ALA A 117 25.53 27.09 3.31
C ALA A 117 24.32 26.16 3.06
N ARG A 118 24.46 24.86 3.33
CA ARG A 118 23.37 23.90 3.20
C ARG A 118 22.21 24.21 4.15
N LEU A 119 22.50 24.65 5.38
CA LEU A 119 21.47 25.03 6.35
C LEU A 119 20.71 26.29 5.90
N GLU A 120 21.38 27.27 5.29
CA GLU A 120 20.72 28.44 4.71
C GLU A 120 19.77 28.06 3.55
N ILE A 121 20.18 27.11 2.69
CA ILE A 121 19.31 26.60 1.62
C ILE A 121 18.10 25.87 2.22
N LEU A 122 18.32 25.02 3.24
CA LEU A 122 17.24 24.32 3.93
C LEU A 122 16.25 25.30 4.56
N GLU A 123 16.71 26.39 5.17
CA GLU A 123 15.82 27.42 5.73
C GLU A 123 14.91 28.01 4.66
N LYS A 124 15.46 28.37 3.49
CA LYS A 124 14.67 28.88 2.36
C LYS A 124 13.66 27.86 1.84
N MET A 125 14.06 26.59 1.74
CA MET A 125 13.17 25.51 1.31
C MET A 125 12.01 25.29 2.29
N ASN A 126 12.30 25.21 3.59
CA ASN A 126 11.28 25.08 4.64
C ASN A 126 10.33 26.28 4.68
N GLY A 127 10.81 27.49 4.31
CA GLY A 127 9.96 28.67 4.16
C GLY A 127 8.93 28.58 3.03
N LEU A 128 9.10 27.64 2.09
CA LEU A 128 8.17 27.40 0.98
C LEU A 128 7.23 26.23 1.26
N ILE A 129 7.78 25.08 1.66
CA ILE A 129 7.04 23.87 2.03
C ILE A 129 7.73 23.32 3.28
N ASP A 130 7.07 23.35 4.44
CA ASP A 130 7.68 22.91 5.70
C ASP A 130 7.43 21.41 5.99
N LYS A 131 6.39 20.85 5.39
CA LYS A 131 5.98 19.46 5.54
C LYS A 131 5.35 18.90 4.26
N PRO A 132 5.38 17.57 4.07
CA PRO A 132 4.63 16.92 3.00
C PRO A 132 3.15 17.31 3.02
N ARG A 133 2.54 17.46 1.84
CA ARG A 133 1.10 17.63 1.73
C ARG A 133 0.38 16.44 2.38
N SER A 134 -0.73 16.71 3.07
CA SER A 134 -1.54 15.69 3.74
C SER A 134 -2.24 14.73 2.79
N GLU A 135 -2.46 15.16 1.56
CA GLU A 135 -3.13 14.40 0.53
C GLU A 135 -2.25 14.30 -0.72
N LEU A 136 -2.22 13.11 -1.31
CA LEU A 136 -1.64 12.88 -2.62
C LEU A 136 -2.47 13.58 -3.71
N SER A 137 -1.80 14.00 -4.79
CA SER A 137 -2.45 14.55 -5.98
C SER A 137 -3.68 13.75 -6.40
N SER A 138 -4.72 14.42 -6.88
CA SER A 138 -5.94 13.78 -7.40
C SER A 138 -5.66 12.90 -8.63
N TYR A 139 -4.57 13.17 -9.33
CA TYR A 139 -4.12 12.39 -10.50
C TYR A 139 -3.18 11.25 -10.12
N ALA A 140 -2.70 11.21 -8.88
CA ALA A 140 -1.92 10.07 -8.39
C ALA A 140 -2.88 8.91 -8.08
N PRO A 141 -2.59 7.69 -8.55
CA PRO A 141 -3.39 6.52 -8.20
C PRO A 141 -3.44 6.37 -6.69
N ARG A 142 -4.50 5.75 -6.18
CA ARG A 142 -4.65 5.45 -4.75
C ARG A 142 -4.24 4.01 -4.54
N ILE A 143 -3.24 3.81 -3.68
CA ILE A 143 -2.75 2.50 -3.27
C ILE A 143 -3.16 2.27 -1.82
N THR A 144 -3.77 1.12 -1.56
CA THR A 144 -4.08 0.64 -0.21
C THR A 144 -3.56 -0.79 -0.06
N SER A 145 -2.97 -1.10 1.08
CA SER A 145 -2.54 -2.45 1.41
C SER A 145 -3.46 -3.09 2.45
N ILE A 146 -3.74 -4.38 2.28
CA ILE A 146 -4.40 -5.21 3.30
C ILE A 146 -3.58 -6.48 3.49
N LYS A 147 -3.68 -7.09 4.68
CA LYS A 147 -3.01 -8.35 4.98
C LYS A 147 -4.02 -9.48 5.07
N ILE A 148 -3.75 -10.58 4.35
CA ILE A 148 -4.55 -11.80 4.35
C ILE A 148 -3.72 -12.98 4.87
N PRO A 149 -4.35 -14.02 5.45
CA PRO A 149 -3.63 -15.22 5.86
C PRO A 149 -3.00 -15.92 4.64
N LYS A 150 -1.76 -16.43 4.78
CA LYS A 150 -1.01 -17.06 3.68
C LYS A 150 -1.76 -18.22 3.02
N GLU A 151 -2.49 -18.98 3.82
CA GLU A 151 -3.32 -20.11 3.38
C GLU A 151 -4.42 -19.71 2.40
N LYS A 152 -4.86 -18.44 2.42
CA LYS A 152 -5.95 -17.92 1.60
C LYS A 152 -5.47 -17.28 0.29
N ILE A 153 -4.16 -17.09 0.10
CA ILE A 153 -3.59 -16.49 -1.12
C ILE A 153 -4.07 -17.23 -2.37
N GLY A 154 -4.02 -18.58 -2.35
CA GLY A 154 -4.45 -19.41 -3.47
C GLY A 154 -5.93 -19.22 -3.83
N GLY A 155 -6.79 -18.92 -2.86
CA GLY A 155 -8.21 -18.66 -3.08
C GLY A 155 -8.48 -17.30 -3.74
N VAL A 156 -7.70 -16.27 -3.38
CA VAL A 156 -7.82 -14.92 -3.97
C VAL A 156 -7.26 -14.89 -5.40
N ILE A 157 -6.16 -15.59 -5.66
CA ILE A 157 -5.61 -15.73 -7.02
C ILE A 157 -6.57 -16.57 -7.88
N GLY A 158 -7.07 -17.68 -7.33
CA GLY A 158 -7.89 -18.65 -8.05
C GLY A 158 -7.10 -19.51 -9.03
N THR A 159 -7.78 -20.48 -9.65
CA THR A 159 -7.14 -21.39 -10.62
C THR A 159 -6.68 -20.63 -11.86
N GLY A 160 -5.37 -20.55 -12.07
CA GLY A 160 -4.78 -19.82 -13.19
C GLY A 160 -5.05 -18.31 -13.19
N GLY A 161 -5.30 -17.70 -12.02
CA GLY A 161 -5.52 -16.25 -11.91
C GLY A 161 -6.95 -15.79 -12.24
N LYS A 162 -7.91 -16.70 -12.46
CA LYS A 162 -9.27 -16.33 -12.85
C LYS A 162 -9.99 -15.43 -11.84
N THR A 163 -9.81 -15.70 -10.55
CA THR A 163 -10.47 -14.92 -9.48
C THR A 163 -9.90 -13.52 -9.41
N ILE A 164 -8.56 -13.39 -9.40
CA ILE A 164 -7.93 -12.07 -9.33
C ILE A 164 -8.23 -11.22 -10.57
N HIS A 165 -8.25 -11.81 -11.77
CA HIS A 165 -8.69 -11.11 -12.97
C HIS A 165 -10.15 -10.68 -12.90
N GLY A 166 -11.05 -11.52 -12.35
CA GLY A 166 -12.44 -11.13 -12.11
C GLY A 166 -12.58 -9.95 -11.13
N ILE A 167 -11.74 -9.88 -10.09
CA ILE A 167 -11.71 -8.73 -9.17
C ILE A 167 -11.24 -7.47 -9.91
N ILE A 168 -10.16 -7.58 -10.69
CA ILE A 168 -9.61 -6.47 -11.48
C ILE A 168 -10.67 -5.94 -12.47
N ASP A 169 -11.34 -6.82 -13.21
CA ASP A 169 -12.35 -6.44 -14.20
C ASP A 169 -13.58 -5.77 -13.57
N GLN A 170 -14.03 -6.24 -12.40
CA GLN A 170 -15.20 -5.69 -11.72
C GLN A 170 -14.90 -4.37 -10.99
N SER A 171 -13.70 -4.25 -10.43
CA SER A 171 -13.32 -3.07 -9.63
C SER A 171 -12.66 -1.98 -10.47
N GLY A 172 -12.04 -2.33 -11.59
CA GLY A 172 -11.13 -1.46 -12.34
C GLY A 172 -9.82 -1.17 -11.60
N ALA A 173 -9.56 -1.83 -10.47
CA ALA A 173 -8.32 -1.68 -9.70
C ALA A 173 -7.32 -2.78 -10.09
N ILE A 174 -6.03 -2.47 -9.98
CA ILE A 174 -4.94 -3.43 -10.07
C ILE A 174 -4.74 -4.05 -8.69
N VAL A 175 -4.60 -5.37 -8.62
CA VAL A 175 -4.41 -6.12 -7.38
C VAL A 175 -3.14 -6.95 -7.51
N ASP A 176 -2.18 -6.70 -6.62
CA ASP A 176 -0.93 -7.45 -6.52
C ASP A 176 -0.86 -8.14 -5.15
N ILE A 177 -0.46 -9.42 -5.12
CA ILE A 177 -0.40 -10.23 -3.90
C ILE A 177 1.01 -10.74 -3.69
N GLU A 178 1.58 -10.44 -2.54
CA GLU A 178 2.88 -10.91 -2.09
C GLU A 178 2.81 -12.29 -1.42
N GLU A 179 3.92 -13.02 -1.42
CA GLU A 179 4.03 -14.35 -0.79
C GLU A 179 3.80 -14.33 0.72
N ASP A 180 3.92 -13.16 1.36
CA ASP A 180 3.67 -12.98 2.79
C ASP A 180 2.20 -12.76 3.13
N GLY A 181 1.32 -12.65 2.12
CA GLY A 181 -0.10 -12.36 2.26
C GLY A 181 -0.43 -10.87 2.24
N THR A 182 0.51 -9.99 1.93
CA THR A 182 0.22 -8.57 1.69
C THR A 182 -0.41 -8.40 0.31
N VAL A 183 -1.57 -7.75 0.25
CA VAL A 183 -2.27 -7.44 -0.99
C VAL A 183 -2.26 -5.94 -1.20
N TYR A 184 -1.65 -5.48 -2.29
CA TYR A 184 -1.69 -4.10 -2.73
C TYR A 184 -2.82 -3.90 -3.74
N ILE A 185 -3.73 -2.99 -3.44
CA ILE A 185 -4.82 -2.59 -4.33
C ILE A 185 -4.54 -1.16 -4.81
N THR A 186 -4.40 -1.01 -6.12
CA THR A 186 -4.13 0.27 -6.79
C THR A 186 -5.29 0.64 -7.69
N GLY A 187 -5.91 1.81 -7.50
CA GLY A 187 -7.00 2.27 -8.35
C GLY A 187 -6.91 3.77 -8.63
N GLU A 188 -7.49 4.22 -9.74
CA GLU A 188 -7.54 5.65 -10.08
C GLU A 188 -8.46 6.42 -9.13
N THR A 189 -9.49 5.75 -8.59
CA THR A 189 -10.47 6.34 -7.68
C THR A 189 -10.55 5.56 -6.37
N LYS A 190 -10.96 6.27 -5.31
CA LYS A 190 -11.20 5.66 -4.00
C LYS A 190 -12.26 4.54 -4.06
N GLU A 191 -13.29 4.74 -4.88
CA GLU A 191 -14.38 3.77 -5.04
C GLU A 191 -13.91 2.46 -5.69
N SER A 192 -13.01 2.55 -6.69
CA SER A 192 -12.41 1.37 -7.32
C SER A 192 -11.62 0.53 -6.32
N VAL A 193 -10.81 1.20 -5.48
CA VAL A 193 -10.03 0.54 -4.42
C VAL A 193 -10.94 -0.08 -3.36
N GLU A 194 -11.97 0.63 -2.90
CA GLU A 194 -12.93 0.13 -1.91
C GLU A 194 -13.71 -1.10 -2.41
N LYS A 195 -14.11 -1.11 -3.70
CA LYS A 195 -14.77 -2.26 -4.35
C LYS A 195 -13.84 -3.48 -4.38
N ALA A 196 -12.59 -3.33 -4.79
CA ALA A 196 -11.63 -4.43 -4.79
C ALA A 196 -11.39 -4.98 -3.37
N ILE A 197 -11.24 -4.11 -2.37
CA ILE A 197 -11.10 -4.52 -0.96
C ILE A 197 -12.32 -5.33 -0.50
N ALA A 198 -13.53 -4.91 -0.85
CA ALA A 198 -14.76 -5.61 -0.47
C ALA A 198 -14.82 -7.02 -1.09
N LEU A 199 -14.48 -7.15 -2.37
CA LEU A 199 -14.44 -8.44 -3.07
C LEU A 199 -13.39 -9.38 -2.45
N ILE A 200 -12.18 -8.88 -2.17
CA ILE A 200 -11.12 -9.68 -1.53
C ILE A 200 -11.57 -10.11 -0.12
N LYS A 201 -12.18 -9.20 0.66
CA LYS A 201 -12.70 -9.52 1.99
C LYS A 201 -13.80 -10.59 1.94
N GLN A 202 -14.67 -10.60 0.94
CA GLN A 202 -15.70 -11.64 0.78
C GLN A 202 -15.11 -13.03 0.50
N ILE A 203 -14.02 -13.10 -0.28
CA ILE A 203 -13.32 -14.36 -0.57
C ILE A 203 -12.60 -14.88 0.69
N VAL A 204 -11.93 -13.98 1.41
CA VAL A 204 -11.15 -14.31 2.59
C VAL A 204 -12.02 -14.52 3.83
N LYS A 205 -13.24 -13.96 3.87
CA LYS A 205 -14.17 -14.02 5.01
C LYS A 205 -14.28 -15.43 5.55
N GLU A 206 -13.90 -15.61 6.81
CA GLU A 206 -14.09 -16.88 7.51
C GLU A 206 -15.52 -16.94 8.05
N TYR A 207 -16.12 -18.11 7.91
CA TYR A 207 -17.45 -18.37 8.44
C TYR A 207 -17.29 -19.18 9.71
N GLU A 208 -17.80 -18.63 10.81
CA GLU A 208 -17.76 -19.32 12.10
C GLU A 208 -18.92 -20.31 12.23
N VAL A 209 -18.68 -21.40 12.97
CA VAL A 209 -19.74 -22.33 13.35
C VAL A 209 -20.81 -21.56 14.13
N GLY A 210 -22.02 -21.52 13.61
CA GLY A 210 -23.12 -20.76 14.19
C GLY A 210 -23.62 -19.60 13.35
N GLU A 211 -22.82 -19.09 12.39
CA GLU A 211 -23.18 -17.96 11.54
C GLU A 211 -24.32 -18.34 10.58
N ILE A 212 -25.31 -17.45 10.45
CA ILE A 212 -26.38 -17.57 9.45
C ILE A 212 -25.94 -16.75 8.24
N VAL A 213 -25.91 -17.39 7.08
CA VAL A 213 -25.40 -16.84 5.84
C VAL A 213 -26.41 -17.06 4.73
N GLU A 214 -26.55 -16.09 3.84
CA GLU A 214 -27.35 -16.26 2.63
C GLU A 214 -26.47 -16.87 1.54
N GLY A 215 -26.99 -17.87 0.85
CA GLY A 215 -26.28 -18.51 -0.25
C GLY A 215 -27.23 -18.93 -1.37
N THR A 216 -26.68 -19.04 -2.57
CA THR A 216 -27.45 -19.41 -3.77
C THR A 216 -27.25 -20.89 -4.04
N VAL A 217 -28.34 -21.62 -4.31
CA VAL A 217 -28.26 -23.04 -4.66
C VAL A 217 -27.54 -23.21 -6.01
N SER A 218 -26.33 -23.75 -5.99
CA SER A 218 -25.54 -23.98 -7.20
C SER A 218 -25.89 -25.32 -7.86
N LYS A 219 -26.02 -26.40 -7.06
CA LYS A 219 -26.34 -27.75 -7.54
C LYS A 219 -27.20 -28.51 -6.55
N ILE A 220 -28.06 -29.38 -7.07
CA ILE A 220 -28.83 -30.35 -6.30
C ILE A 220 -28.22 -31.74 -6.55
N LEU A 221 -28.02 -32.50 -5.48
CA LEU A 221 -27.52 -33.88 -5.48
C LEU A 221 -28.53 -34.79 -4.78
N ASP A 222 -28.49 -36.09 -5.03
CA ASP A 222 -29.44 -37.06 -4.46
C ASP A 222 -29.45 -37.08 -2.92
N PHE A 223 -28.34 -36.68 -2.30
CA PHE A 223 -28.14 -36.69 -0.84
C PHE A 223 -28.06 -35.29 -0.21
N GLY A 224 -28.24 -34.22 -0.99
CA GLY A 224 -28.14 -32.86 -0.46
C GLY A 224 -28.08 -31.76 -1.51
N VAL A 225 -27.84 -30.54 -1.06
CA VAL A 225 -27.79 -29.33 -1.88
C VAL A 225 -26.45 -28.66 -1.70
N VAL A 226 -25.82 -28.29 -2.80
CA VAL A 226 -24.64 -27.43 -2.79
C VAL A 226 -25.10 -25.98 -2.89
N VAL A 227 -24.72 -25.20 -1.89
CA VAL A 227 -25.07 -23.78 -1.76
C VAL A 227 -23.77 -22.98 -1.84
N GLU A 228 -23.71 -22.05 -2.77
CA GLU A 228 -22.63 -21.09 -2.89
C GLU A 228 -22.88 -19.93 -1.92
N ILE A 229 -22.02 -19.80 -0.90
CA ILE A 229 -22.15 -18.79 0.16
C ILE A 229 -21.29 -17.56 -0.14
N SER A 230 -20.14 -17.78 -0.78
CA SER A 230 -19.19 -16.76 -1.19
C SER A 230 -18.52 -17.20 -2.49
N PRO A 231 -17.92 -16.28 -3.27
CA PRO A 231 -17.18 -16.62 -4.47
C PRO A 231 -16.10 -17.67 -4.16
N ASN A 232 -16.14 -18.81 -4.85
CA ASN A 232 -15.28 -19.99 -4.62
C ASN A 232 -15.47 -20.72 -3.27
N LYS A 233 -16.55 -20.47 -2.52
CA LYS A 233 -16.92 -21.20 -1.30
C LYS A 233 -18.29 -21.83 -1.41
N GLU A 234 -18.28 -23.15 -1.55
CA GLU A 234 -19.49 -23.98 -1.55
C GLU A 234 -19.65 -24.67 -0.19
N GLY A 235 -20.90 -24.76 0.28
CA GLY A 235 -21.28 -25.58 1.42
C GLY A 235 -22.34 -26.61 1.04
N LEU A 236 -22.32 -27.74 1.73
CA LEU A 236 -23.28 -28.84 1.51
C LEU A 236 -24.34 -28.82 2.62
N VAL A 237 -25.61 -28.71 2.21
CA VAL A 237 -26.76 -29.00 3.06
C VAL A 237 -27.16 -30.46 2.84
N HIS A 238 -27.00 -31.30 3.85
CA HIS A 238 -27.43 -32.70 3.76
C HIS A 238 -28.96 -32.82 3.78
N ILE A 239 -29.53 -33.84 3.14
CA ILE A 239 -31.00 -34.01 3.03
C ILE A 239 -31.74 -34.00 4.38
N SER A 240 -31.11 -34.49 5.45
CA SER A 240 -31.68 -34.47 6.80
C SER A 240 -31.64 -33.11 7.50
N GLU A 241 -30.90 -32.14 6.97
CA GLU A 241 -30.77 -30.77 7.48
C GLU A 241 -31.54 -29.74 6.63
N LEU A 242 -32.27 -30.19 5.60
CA LEU A 242 -33.08 -29.35 4.71
C LEU A 242 -34.41 -28.89 5.33
N ALA A 243 -35.07 -29.72 6.14
CA ALA A 243 -36.34 -29.35 6.76
C ALA A 243 -36.63 -30.15 8.04
N ASN A 244 -37.51 -29.60 8.91
CA ASN A 244 -38.02 -30.29 10.10
C ASN A 244 -38.91 -31.51 9.78
N ARG A 245 -39.29 -31.71 8.51
CA ARG A 245 -40.15 -32.81 8.02
C ARG A 245 -39.35 -33.79 7.17
N ARG A 246 -39.80 -35.05 7.09
CA ARG A 246 -39.19 -36.08 6.22
C ARG A 246 -39.42 -35.66 4.76
N VAL A 247 -38.36 -35.25 4.07
CA VAL A 247 -38.41 -34.81 2.68
C VAL A 247 -38.12 -36.02 1.79
N GLY A 248 -38.97 -36.28 0.79
CA GLY A 248 -38.82 -37.40 -0.13
C GLY A 248 -37.84 -37.11 -1.28
N SER A 249 -37.80 -35.85 -1.74
CA SER A 249 -36.88 -35.35 -2.77
C SER A 249 -36.42 -33.94 -2.41
N VAL A 250 -35.14 -33.66 -2.62
CA VAL A 250 -34.52 -32.35 -2.39
C VAL A 250 -35.17 -31.25 -3.24
N GLU A 251 -35.69 -31.62 -4.42
CA GLU A 251 -36.33 -30.74 -5.40
C GLU A 251 -37.69 -30.20 -4.93
N GLU A 252 -38.30 -30.80 -3.90
CA GLU A 252 -39.55 -30.31 -3.31
C GLU A 252 -39.36 -29.04 -2.47
N VAL A 253 -38.13 -28.77 -2.02
CA VAL A 253 -37.85 -27.72 -1.01
C VAL A 253 -37.06 -26.57 -1.60
N VAL A 254 -36.12 -26.84 -2.51
CA VAL A 254 -35.26 -25.81 -3.10
C VAL A 254 -35.08 -26.01 -4.60
N LYS A 255 -34.93 -24.90 -5.32
CA LYS A 255 -34.61 -24.90 -6.74
C LYS A 255 -33.19 -24.40 -6.98
N VAL A 256 -32.57 -24.88 -8.05
CA VAL A 256 -31.29 -24.34 -8.53
C VAL A 256 -31.45 -22.84 -8.82
N GLY A 257 -30.53 -22.02 -8.30
CA GLY A 257 -30.57 -20.56 -8.39
C GLY A 257 -31.38 -19.85 -7.31
N GLN A 258 -32.00 -20.58 -6.37
CA GLN A 258 -32.73 -19.96 -5.24
C GLN A 258 -31.75 -19.48 -4.17
N VAL A 259 -31.98 -18.27 -3.65
CA VAL A 259 -31.26 -17.75 -2.47
C VAL A 259 -31.93 -18.28 -1.20
N ILE A 260 -31.15 -18.90 -0.33
CA ILE A 260 -31.61 -19.48 0.94
C ILE A 260 -30.69 -19.07 2.09
N SER A 261 -31.26 -18.79 3.26
CA SER A 261 -30.52 -18.55 4.50
C SER A 261 -30.20 -19.88 5.18
N VAL A 262 -28.92 -20.13 5.43
CA VAL A 262 -28.41 -21.40 5.95
C VAL A 262 -27.41 -21.13 7.08
N LYS A 263 -27.40 -21.99 8.09
CA LYS A 263 -26.50 -21.88 9.23
C LYS A 263 -25.29 -22.79 9.07
N VAL A 264 -24.11 -22.27 9.39
CA VAL A 264 -22.86 -23.05 9.41
C VAL A 264 -22.85 -23.97 10.62
N ILE A 265 -22.87 -25.28 10.39
CA ILE A 265 -22.85 -26.30 11.46
C ILE A 265 -21.41 -26.71 11.78
N GLU A 266 -20.61 -26.88 10.75
CA GLU A 266 -19.27 -27.46 10.87
C GLU A 266 -18.43 -27.01 9.68
N VAL A 267 -17.16 -26.66 9.95
CA VAL A 267 -16.17 -26.34 8.92
C VAL A 267 -15.15 -27.48 8.94
N LEU A 268 -15.09 -28.26 7.85
CA LEU A 268 -14.17 -29.38 7.74
C LEU A 268 -12.74 -28.90 7.38
N PRO A 269 -11.69 -29.66 7.76
CA PRO A 269 -10.29 -29.28 7.48
C PRO A 269 -9.95 -29.19 5.98
N ASP A 270 -10.75 -29.80 5.11
CA ASP A 270 -10.60 -29.76 3.65
C ASP A 270 -11.25 -28.51 3.01
N GLY A 271 -11.78 -27.59 3.83
CA GLY A 271 -12.44 -26.36 3.39
C GLY A 271 -13.91 -26.52 3.03
N LYS A 272 -14.48 -27.73 3.13
CA LYS A 272 -15.92 -27.95 2.91
C LYS A 272 -16.72 -27.52 4.13
N ILE A 273 -17.80 -26.78 3.89
CA ILE A 273 -18.67 -26.26 4.95
C ILE A 273 -19.95 -27.09 4.99
N ARG A 274 -20.32 -27.60 6.17
CA ARG A 274 -21.63 -28.22 6.39
C ARG A 274 -22.62 -27.17 6.83
N LEU A 275 -23.74 -27.12 6.13
CA LEU A 275 -24.79 -26.12 6.29
C LEU A 275 -26.10 -26.79 6.72
N SER A 276 -26.90 -26.09 7.53
CA SER A 276 -28.25 -26.51 7.90
C SER A 276 -29.25 -25.41 7.60
N LEU A 277 -30.29 -25.75 6.85
CA LEU A 277 -31.44 -24.87 6.66
C LEU A 277 -32.37 -24.95 7.88
N LYS A 278 -32.55 -26.16 8.43
CA LYS A 278 -33.37 -26.44 9.61
C LYS A 278 -32.94 -25.64 10.85
N GLN A 279 -31.63 -25.55 11.11
CA GLN A 279 -31.14 -24.81 12.27
C GLN A 279 -31.17 -23.29 12.07
N ALA A 280 -31.18 -22.79 10.83
CA ALA A 280 -31.41 -21.38 10.55
C ALA A 280 -32.87 -21.00 10.88
N THR A 281 -33.84 -21.82 10.43
CA THR A 281 -35.28 -21.56 10.67
C THR A 281 -35.66 -21.67 12.16
N ASN A 282 -35.10 -22.65 12.88
CA ASN A 282 -35.36 -22.81 14.32
C ASN A 282 -34.79 -21.65 15.17
N LEU A 283 -33.78 -20.94 14.67
CA LEU A 283 -33.22 -19.76 15.34
C LEU A 283 -34.11 -18.52 15.16
N ASP A 284 -34.69 -18.31 13.98
CA ASP A 284 -35.67 -17.24 13.77
C ASP A 284 -36.95 -17.42 14.61
N GLU A 285 -37.39 -18.68 14.79
CA GLU A 285 -38.50 -19.00 15.70
C GLU A 285 -38.13 -18.83 17.18
N ALA A 286 -36.89 -19.18 17.58
CA ALA A 286 -36.39 -19.00 18.94
C ALA A 286 -36.15 -17.51 19.31
N VAL A 287 -35.78 -16.67 18.34
CA VAL A 287 -35.59 -15.22 18.55
C VAL A 287 -36.94 -14.50 18.56
N SER A 288 -37.87 -14.88 17.67
CA SER A 288 -39.23 -14.32 17.62
C SER A 288 -40.06 -14.67 18.87
N SER A 289 -39.88 -15.86 19.44
CA SER A 289 -40.54 -16.26 20.69
C SER A 289 -40.02 -15.50 21.92
N ARG A 290 -38.73 -15.14 21.96
CA ARG A 290 -38.16 -14.30 23.04
C ARG A 290 -38.60 -12.83 22.96
N GLN A 291 -38.77 -12.28 21.75
CA GLN A 291 -39.28 -10.90 21.59
C GLN A 291 -40.77 -10.77 21.93
N ASN A 292 -41.58 -11.80 21.69
CA ASN A 292 -42.99 -11.79 22.07
C ASN A 292 -43.21 -11.97 23.58
N HIS A 293 -42.34 -12.69 24.28
CA HIS A 293 -42.45 -12.84 25.75
C HIS A 293 -42.14 -11.53 26.51
N ASN A 294 -41.22 -10.70 26.00
CA ASN A 294 -40.89 -9.40 26.60
C ASN A 294 -41.90 -8.28 26.29
N ARG A 295 -42.87 -8.51 25.38
CA ARG A 295 -43.96 -7.56 25.10
C ARG A 295 -45.26 -7.87 25.85
N SER A 296 -45.38 -9.06 26.46
CA SER A 296 -46.55 -9.45 27.27
C SER A 296 -46.39 -9.15 28.77
N GLU A 297 -45.23 -8.64 29.21
CA GLU A 297 -44.97 -8.24 30.61
C GLU A 297 -44.86 -6.71 30.80
N LYS A 298 -45.48 -5.91 29.93
CA LYS A 298 -45.66 -4.46 30.16
C LYS A 298 -47.12 -4.05 30.13
#